data_AF-F9X3X2-F1
#
_entry.id   AF-F9X3X2-F1
#
_cell.length_a   1.000
_cell.length_b   1.000
_cell.length_c   1.000
_cell.angle_alpha   90.00
_cell.angle_beta   90.00
_cell.angle_gamma   90.00
#
_symmetry.space_group_name_H-M   'P 1'
#
loop_
_entity.id
_entity.type
_entity.pdbx_description
1 polymer ?
#
loop_
_entity_poly.entity_id
_entity_poly.type
_entity_poly.pdbx_seq_one_letter_code
_entity_poly.pdbx_strand_id
1 'polypeptide(L)'
;MPSTHEAAALLSVGRPLEVIQRITPEPGPNEILIEVKAIAVNPVDYYMRDNGFPPVPVLPAVLGEDVAGIVVKHGSGVDPSDCPAVGSRVVALASSFYHEGSPDHGAFQKYTTARSEGVINLSDSLSFEEGAIMPLAVLTALSAYTTIGLPLDTKFKPEDKEAILIWGGSSSVGSFAVQTAKSLGFTVYATAGAKNLEYVKSLGTDAVFDYKSPTVVKDIAAKVKADGVLLRTAHTIVDNALQQTLDVLKETKGDHPARVAHAPLLPENAPSLDNTEIKFTYPPTSPDERNKHLYKCFHGWLKDGLAAGSVVPSPRVQVVPGGISGLNKALDVLKAGVSGVKVVVSC
;
A
#
# COMPACT_ATOMS: atom_id res chain seq x y z
N MET A 1 -18.19 8.75 -23.01
CA MET A 1 -18.11 7.61 -22.07
C MET A 1 -19.19 6.61 -22.44
N PRO A 2 -18.90 5.30 -22.49
CA PRO A 2 -19.89 4.28 -22.81
C PRO A 2 -20.85 4.02 -21.63
N SER A 3 -22.08 3.59 -21.91
CA SER A 3 -23.07 3.24 -20.88
C SER A 3 -22.73 1.95 -20.13
N THR A 4 -21.96 1.06 -20.76
CA THR A 4 -21.41 -0.14 -20.13
C THR A 4 -19.92 -0.28 -20.47
N HIS A 5 -19.21 -1.08 -19.70
CA HIS A 5 -17.80 -1.37 -19.93
C HIS A 5 -17.43 -2.77 -19.42
N GLU A 6 -16.24 -3.24 -19.79
CA GLU A 6 -15.73 -4.54 -19.35
C GLU A 6 -15.16 -4.48 -17.93
N ALA A 7 -15.52 -5.47 -17.12
CA ALA A 7 -14.99 -5.70 -15.78
C ALA A 7 -14.60 -7.18 -15.61
N ALA A 8 -13.51 -7.46 -14.91
CA ALA A 8 -13.19 -8.80 -14.42
C ALA A 8 -13.83 -8.98 -13.04
N ALA A 9 -14.90 -9.75 -12.98
CA ALA A 9 -15.69 -9.93 -11.76
C ALA A 9 -15.56 -11.35 -11.21
N LEU A 10 -15.59 -11.45 -9.89
CA LEU A 10 -15.74 -12.70 -9.15
C LEU A 10 -17.22 -13.10 -9.18
N LEU A 11 -17.57 -14.20 -9.85
CA LEU A 11 -18.93 -14.74 -9.85
C LEU A 11 -19.18 -15.72 -8.70
N SER A 12 -18.13 -16.38 -8.23
CA SER A 12 -18.15 -17.34 -7.13
C SER A 12 -16.79 -17.38 -6.45
N VAL A 13 -16.75 -17.39 -5.12
CA VAL A 13 -15.51 -17.50 -4.34
C VAL A 13 -14.76 -18.79 -4.71
N GLY A 14 -13.43 -18.71 -4.80
CA GLY A 14 -12.57 -19.83 -5.17
C GLY A 14 -12.51 -20.11 -6.67
N ARG A 15 -13.09 -19.24 -7.50
CA ARG A 15 -13.09 -19.36 -8.97
C ARG A 15 -12.31 -18.22 -9.62
N PRO A 16 -11.76 -18.44 -10.84
CA PRO A 16 -11.20 -17.35 -11.63
C PRO A 16 -12.21 -16.22 -11.87
N LEU A 17 -11.71 -15.01 -12.03
CA LEU A 17 -12.51 -13.86 -12.46
C LEU A 17 -13.03 -14.08 -13.88
N GLU A 18 -14.24 -13.63 -14.16
CA GLU A 18 -14.85 -13.67 -15.50
C GLU A 18 -15.01 -12.24 -16.03
N VAL A 19 -14.67 -12.04 -17.31
CA VAL A 19 -14.86 -10.75 -17.98
C VAL A 19 -16.32 -10.61 -18.38
N ILE A 20 -17.00 -9.63 -17.82
CA ILE A 20 -18.42 -9.35 -18.03
C ILE A 20 -18.65 -7.86 -18.29
N GLN A 21 -19.84 -7.53 -18.78
CA GLN A 21 -20.26 -6.13 -18.90
C GLN A 21 -20.80 -5.61 -17.57
N ARG A 22 -20.43 -4.38 -17.22
CA ARG A 22 -20.94 -3.61 -16.09
C ARG A 22 -21.46 -2.27 -16.56
N ILE A 23 -22.44 -1.72 -15.85
CA ILE A 23 -22.89 -0.35 -16.07
C ILE A 23 -21.73 0.57 -15.68
N THR A 24 -21.43 1.57 -16.49
CA THR A 24 -20.43 2.57 -16.13
C THR A 24 -20.98 3.43 -14.99
N PRO A 25 -20.33 3.47 -13.81
CA PRO A 25 -20.87 4.21 -12.68
C PRO A 25 -20.84 5.72 -12.93
N GLU A 26 -21.82 6.42 -12.36
CA GLU A 26 -21.78 7.86 -12.24
C GLU A 26 -21.06 8.24 -10.93
N PRO A 27 -20.11 9.19 -10.94
CA PRO A 27 -19.41 9.58 -9.72
C PRO A 27 -20.37 10.24 -8.73
N GLY A 28 -20.33 9.78 -7.47
CA GLY A 28 -20.99 10.45 -6.37
C GLY A 28 -20.40 11.84 -6.08
N PRO A 29 -20.98 12.64 -5.16
CA PRO A 29 -20.59 14.04 -4.95
C PRO A 29 -19.09 14.27 -4.71
N ASN A 30 -18.40 13.39 -3.98
CA ASN A 30 -16.97 13.54 -3.67
C ASN A 30 -16.09 12.56 -4.45
N GLU A 31 -16.57 12.10 -5.60
CA GLU A 31 -15.88 11.11 -6.42
C GLU A 31 -15.53 11.68 -7.78
N ILE A 32 -14.56 11.04 -8.40
CA ILE A 32 -14.30 11.22 -9.81
C ILE A 32 -14.43 9.88 -10.51
N LEU A 33 -14.77 9.95 -11.79
CA LEU A 33 -14.78 8.81 -12.67
C LEU A 33 -13.49 8.76 -13.47
N ILE A 34 -12.88 7.58 -13.52
CA ILE A 34 -11.57 7.36 -14.13
C ILE A 34 -11.70 6.32 -15.24
N GLU A 35 -11.17 6.63 -16.41
CA GLU A 35 -10.87 5.63 -17.44
C GLU A 35 -9.54 4.96 -17.12
N VAL A 36 -9.60 3.68 -16.77
CA VAL A 36 -8.46 2.93 -16.24
C VAL A 36 -7.49 2.56 -17.37
N LYS A 37 -6.20 2.83 -17.14
CA LYS A 37 -5.09 2.54 -18.07
C LYS A 37 -4.09 1.55 -17.51
N ALA A 38 -4.00 1.42 -16.19
CA ALA A 38 -3.22 0.40 -15.53
C ALA A 38 -3.86 0.01 -14.20
N ILE A 39 -3.76 -1.27 -13.86
CA ILE A 39 -4.28 -1.85 -12.61
C ILE A 39 -3.16 -2.63 -11.95
N ALA A 40 -2.88 -2.37 -10.68
CA ALA A 40 -1.97 -3.20 -9.91
C ALA A 40 -2.74 -4.21 -9.04
N VAL A 41 -2.15 -5.37 -8.81
CA VAL A 41 -2.74 -6.42 -7.96
C VAL A 41 -2.03 -6.52 -6.60
N ASN A 42 -2.81 -6.82 -5.58
CA ASN A 42 -2.41 -6.88 -4.18
C ASN A 42 -2.69 -8.26 -3.56
N PRO A 43 -2.01 -8.62 -2.44
CA PRO A 43 -2.29 -9.87 -1.75
C PRO A 43 -3.76 -10.06 -1.33
N VAL A 44 -4.40 -8.96 -0.93
CA VAL A 44 -5.82 -8.96 -0.57
C VAL A 44 -6.72 -9.36 -1.75
N ASP A 45 -6.33 -9.06 -2.99
CA ASP A 45 -7.15 -9.33 -4.17
C ASP A 45 -7.24 -10.84 -4.46
N TYR A 46 -6.11 -11.55 -4.45
CA TYR A 46 -6.15 -13.01 -4.63
C TYR A 46 -6.76 -13.69 -3.40
N TYR A 47 -6.59 -13.11 -2.21
CA TYR A 47 -7.20 -13.64 -0.99
C TYR A 47 -8.73 -13.54 -1.05
N MET A 48 -9.27 -12.38 -1.47
CA MET A 48 -10.70 -12.16 -1.72
C MET A 48 -11.24 -13.11 -2.78
N ARG A 49 -10.52 -13.26 -3.91
CA ARG A 49 -10.89 -14.21 -4.98
C ARG A 49 -10.99 -15.64 -4.47
N ASP A 50 -9.98 -16.09 -3.72
CA ASP A 50 -9.81 -17.50 -3.39
C ASP A 50 -10.61 -17.94 -2.15
N ASN A 51 -10.71 -17.09 -1.13
CA ASN A 51 -11.29 -17.43 0.17
C ASN A 51 -12.55 -16.62 0.52
N GLY A 52 -12.81 -15.53 -0.20
CA GLY A 52 -13.75 -14.50 0.23
C GLY A 52 -13.18 -13.68 1.39
N PHE A 53 -13.57 -12.41 1.48
CA PHE A 53 -13.16 -11.54 2.59
C PHE A 53 -14.08 -10.31 2.67
N PRO A 54 -14.64 -9.97 3.85
CA PRO A 54 -15.33 -8.70 4.04
C PRO A 54 -14.44 -7.50 3.67
N PRO A 55 -15.00 -6.40 3.16
CA PRO A 55 -16.43 -6.09 3.12
C PRO A 55 -17.19 -6.65 1.91
N VAL A 56 -16.63 -7.52 1.05
CA VAL A 56 -17.32 -7.96 -0.18
C VAL A 56 -17.91 -9.37 -0.07
N PRO A 57 -19.18 -9.53 0.39
CA PRO A 57 -19.93 -10.79 0.31
C PRO A 57 -21.04 -10.83 -0.77
N VAL A 58 -21.26 -9.75 -1.54
CA VAL A 58 -22.31 -9.74 -2.60
C VAL A 58 -21.68 -10.02 -3.96
N LEU A 59 -21.99 -11.18 -4.54
CA LEU A 59 -21.54 -11.58 -5.86
C LEU A 59 -22.65 -11.37 -6.91
N PRO A 60 -22.33 -11.10 -8.18
CA PRO A 60 -20.98 -10.97 -8.74
C PRO A 60 -20.31 -9.63 -8.43
N ALA A 61 -19.04 -9.65 -8.00
CA ALA A 61 -18.32 -8.45 -7.55
C ALA A 61 -17.05 -8.16 -8.35
N VAL A 62 -16.77 -6.89 -8.61
CA VAL A 62 -15.50 -6.38 -9.11
C VAL A 62 -14.57 -6.15 -7.92
N LEU A 63 -13.38 -6.77 -7.94
CA LEU A 63 -12.36 -6.64 -6.90
C LEU A 63 -11.32 -5.56 -7.25
N GLY A 64 -10.24 -5.48 -6.48
CA GLY A 64 -9.11 -4.60 -6.74
C GLY A 64 -9.26 -3.22 -6.13
N GLU A 65 -8.11 -2.56 -5.95
CA GLU A 65 -8.03 -1.23 -5.31
C GLU A 65 -7.17 -0.22 -6.07
N ASP A 66 -6.16 -0.68 -6.82
CA ASP A 66 -5.09 0.18 -7.34
C ASP A 66 -5.27 0.48 -8.83
N VAL A 67 -5.47 1.75 -9.20
CA VAL A 67 -5.52 2.18 -10.61
C VAL A 67 -4.66 3.40 -10.92
N ALA A 68 -4.28 3.50 -12.19
CA ALA A 68 -3.92 4.77 -12.81
C ALA A 68 -4.67 4.91 -14.14
N GLY A 69 -5.00 6.16 -14.50
CA GLY A 69 -5.88 6.40 -15.64
C GLY A 69 -6.10 7.87 -15.96
N ILE A 70 -7.18 8.15 -16.67
CA ILE A 70 -7.57 9.49 -17.10
C ILE A 70 -8.87 9.90 -16.40
N VAL A 71 -8.94 11.12 -15.87
CA VAL A 71 -10.18 11.67 -15.32
C VAL A 71 -11.20 11.90 -16.43
N VAL A 72 -12.38 11.31 -16.30
CA VAL A 72 -13.48 11.42 -17.28
C VAL A 72 -14.53 12.42 -16.83
N LYS A 73 -14.86 12.40 -15.53
CA LYS A 73 -15.95 13.21 -14.96
C LYS A 73 -15.73 13.44 -13.47
N HIS A 74 -16.15 14.60 -12.99
CA HIS A 74 -16.23 14.92 -11.56
C HIS A 74 -17.65 14.72 -11.04
N GLY A 75 -17.74 14.32 -9.78
CA GLY A 75 -18.94 14.41 -8.97
C GLY A 75 -19.32 15.86 -8.68
N SER A 76 -20.57 16.08 -8.30
CA SER A 76 -21.13 17.42 -8.10
C SER A 76 -20.55 18.21 -6.90
N GLY A 77 -19.92 17.53 -5.95
CA GLY A 77 -19.31 18.12 -4.74
C GLY A 77 -17.79 18.18 -4.78
N VAL A 78 -17.16 17.79 -5.90
CA VAL A 78 -15.70 17.90 -6.08
C VAL A 78 -15.35 19.35 -6.35
N ASP A 79 -14.42 19.90 -5.57
CA ASP A 79 -13.82 21.20 -5.84
C ASP A 79 -12.80 21.06 -6.99
N PRO A 80 -13.03 21.69 -8.17
CA PRO A 80 -12.11 21.60 -9.29
C PRO A 80 -10.72 22.21 -9.02
N SER A 81 -10.58 23.03 -7.98
CA SER A 81 -9.29 23.63 -7.59
C SER A 81 -8.41 22.71 -6.74
N ASP A 82 -9.01 21.70 -6.10
CA ASP A 82 -8.32 20.75 -5.20
C ASP A 82 -8.32 19.31 -5.77
N CYS A 83 -8.75 19.13 -7.01
CA CYS A 83 -8.85 17.83 -7.66
C CYS A 83 -8.27 17.87 -9.09
N PRO A 84 -7.62 16.78 -9.57
CA PRO A 84 -7.19 16.66 -10.96
C PRO A 84 -8.31 16.96 -11.97
N ALA A 85 -8.04 17.83 -12.94
CA ALA A 85 -9.03 18.23 -13.94
C ALA A 85 -9.42 17.07 -14.88
N VAL A 86 -10.62 17.14 -15.48
CA VAL A 86 -11.03 16.21 -16.55
C VAL A 86 -9.98 16.19 -17.66
N GLY A 87 -9.61 14.99 -18.12
CA GLY A 87 -8.53 14.76 -19.09
C GLY A 87 -7.15 14.57 -18.46
N SER A 88 -6.98 14.84 -17.16
CA SER A 88 -5.69 14.67 -16.49
C SER A 88 -5.37 13.20 -16.24
N ARG A 89 -4.07 12.89 -16.27
CA ARG A 89 -3.54 11.59 -15.83
C ARG A 89 -3.54 11.54 -14.31
N VAL A 90 -3.99 10.44 -13.75
CA VAL A 90 -4.12 10.29 -12.30
C VAL A 90 -3.67 8.92 -11.82
N VAL A 91 -3.27 8.87 -10.55
CA VAL A 91 -3.20 7.67 -9.73
C VAL A 91 -4.33 7.73 -8.71
N ALA A 92 -4.99 6.60 -8.44
CA ALA A 92 -6.15 6.56 -7.57
C ALA A 92 -6.27 5.24 -6.79
N LEU A 93 -6.75 5.36 -5.56
CA LEU A 93 -7.28 4.23 -4.78
C LEU A 93 -8.78 4.07 -5.08
N ALA A 94 -9.12 3.13 -5.95
CA ALA A 94 -10.48 2.77 -6.35
C ALA A 94 -10.93 1.48 -5.65
N SER A 95 -11.23 1.60 -4.36
CA SER A 95 -11.52 0.47 -3.48
C SER A 95 -12.98 0.44 -3.05
N SER A 96 -13.62 -0.71 -3.22
CA SER A 96 -15.02 -0.95 -2.79
C SER A 96 -15.19 -0.83 -1.27
N PHE A 97 -14.10 -0.86 -0.50
CA PHE A 97 -14.10 -0.57 0.94
C PHE A 97 -14.74 0.78 1.27
N TYR A 98 -14.57 1.79 0.40
CA TYR A 98 -15.13 3.13 0.59
C TYR A 98 -16.60 3.24 0.19
N HIS A 99 -17.16 2.15 -0.36
CA HIS A 99 -18.54 1.99 -0.80
C HIS A 99 -19.23 0.83 -0.08
N GLU A 100 -18.85 0.57 1.18
CA GLU A 100 -19.45 -0.47 2.03
C GLU A 100 -19.41 -1.88 1.39
N GLY A 101 -18.40 -2.14 0.57
CA GLY A 101 -18.24 -3.42 -0.13
C GLY A 101 -19.16 -3.60 -1.34
N SER A 102 -19.71 -2.51 -1.89
CA SER A 102 -20.54 -2.56 -3.10
C SER A 102 -19.82 -3.28 -4.26
N PRO A 103 -20.51 -4.20 -4.95
CA PRO A 103 -19.90 -5.08 -5.96
C PRO A 103 -19.39 -4.36 -7.22
N ASP A 104 -19.74 -3.08 -7.42
CA ASP A 104 -19.47 -2.37 -8.67
C ASP A 104 -18.34 -1.33 -8.56
N HIS A 105 -17.71 -1.17 -7.39
CA HIS A 105 -16.70 -0.10 -7.13
C HIS A 105 -15.26 -0.61 -6.95
N GLY A 106 -14.95 -1.82 -7.43
CA GLY A 106 -13.56 -2.31 -7.46
C GLY A 106 -12.72 -1.70 -8.59
N ALA A 107 -11.42 -1.90 -8.55
CA ALA A 107 -10.47 -1.44 -9.57
C ALA A 107 -10.43 -2.31 -10.85
N PHE A 108 -10.89 -3.57 -10.79
CA PHE A 108 -10.72 -4.57 -11.86
C PHE A 108 -11.67 -4.37 -13.05
N GLN A 109 -11.75 -3.14 -13.58
CA GLN A 109 -12.68 -2.73 -14.63
C GLN A 109 -12.18 -1.52 -15.43
N LYS A 110 -12.72 -1.29 -16.64
CA LYS A 110 -12.27 -0.18 -17.52
C LYS A 110 -12.63 1.21 -17.02
N TYR A 111 -13.71 1.34 -16.24
CA TYR A 111 -14.14 2.60 -15.66
C TYR A 111 -14.50 2.39 -14.20
N THR A 112 -13.91 3.17 -13.30
CA THR A 112 -14.19 3.05 -11.86
C THR A 112 -14.26 4.44 -11.23
N THR A 113 -15.00 4.54 -10.13
CA THR A 113 -15.01 5.76 -9.32
C THR A 113 -13.98 5.68 -8.19
N ALA A 114 -13.44 6.82 -7.81
CA ALA A 114 -12.58 6.96 -6.65
C ALA A 114 -12.93 8.25 -5.90
N ARG A 115 -12.83 8.20 -4.56
CA ARG A 115 -12.95 9.39 -3.71
C ARG A 115 -11.85 10.38 -4.06
N SER A 116 -12.20 11.65 -4.25
CA SER A 116 -11.26 12.71 -4.65
C SER A 116 -10.02 12.83 -3.73
N GLU A 117 -10.19 12.51 -2.44
CA GLU A 117 -9.14 12.49 -1.41
C GLU A 117 -8.07 11.43 -1.67
N GLY A 118 -8.39 10.38 -2.43
CA GLY A 118 -7.49 9.29 -2.82
C GLY A 118 -6.99 9.38 -4.25
N VAL A 119 -7.06 10.57 -4.88
CA VAL A 119 -6.65 10.80 -6.27
C VAL A 119 -5.69 11.97 -6.36
N ILE A 120 -4.55 11.79 -7.03
CA ILE A 120 -3.62 12.86 -7.36
C ILE A 120 -3.22 12.81 -8.84
N ASN A 121 -2.72 13.93 -9.36
CA ASN A 121 -2.14 13.98 -10.70
C ASN A 121 -0.95 13.03 -10.82
N LEU A 122 -0.87 12.35 -11.96
CA LEU A 122 0.29 11.56 -12.37
C LEU A 122 1.09 12.39 -13.37
N SER A 123 2.36 12.65 -13.06
CA SER A 123 3.29 13.36 -13.96
C SER A 123 3.41 12.67 -15.31
N ASP A 124 3.60 13.43 -16.39
CA ASP A 124 3.83 12.88 -17.72
C ASP A 124 5.11 12.05 -17.82
N SER A 125 6.07 12.29 -16.93
CA SER A 125 7.31 11.54 -16.82
C SER A 125 7.14 10.12 -16.27
N LEU A 126 6.00 9.80 -15.66
CA LEU A 126 5.71 8.50 -15.06
C LEU A 126 4.69 7.75 -15.91
N SER A 127 4.90 6.45 -16.14
CA SER A 127 3.93 5.61 -16.83
C SER A 127 2.68 5.38 -15.98
N PHE A 128 1.56 4.97 -16.59
CA PHE A 128 0.37 4.57 -15.82
C PHE A 128 0.68 3.37 -14.92
N GLU A 129 1.50 2.44 -15.37
CA GLU A 129 1.92 1.30 -14.56
C GLU A 129 2.72 1.74 -13.32
N GLU A 130 3.62 2.72 -13.45
CA GLU A 130 4.32 3.32 -12.31
C GLU A 130 3.36 4.09 -11.38
N GLY A 131 2.29 4.67 -11.93
CA GLY A 131 1.18 5.22 -11.15
C GLY A 131 0.47 4.15 -10.32
N ALA A 132 0.03 3.08 -10.97
CA ALA A 132 -0.85 2.07 -10.38
C ALA A 132 -0.22 1.28 -9.23
N ILE A 133 1.12 1.23 -9.11
CA ILE A 133 1.77 0.47 -8.02
C ILE A 133 1.71 1.16 -6.64
N MET A 134 1.31 2.43 -6.59
CA MET A 134 1.41 3.28 -5.41
C MET A 134 0.21 3.26 -4.44
N PRO A 135 -1.06 3.32 -4.87
CA PRO A 135 -2.17 3.78 -4.03
C PRO A 135 -2.33 3.03 -2.70
N LEU A 136 -2.61 1.72 -2.74
CA LEU A 136 -2.82 0.91 -1.53
C LEU A 136 -1.53 0.80 -0.72
N ALA A 137 -0.39 0.66 -1.39
CA ALA A 137 0.89 0.52 -0.72
C ALA A 137 1.28 1.76 0.10
N VAL A 138 1.03 2.95 -0.45
CA VAL A 138 1.18 4.24 0.24
C VAL A 138 0.21 4.35 1.41
N LEU A 139 -1.08 4.05 1.18
CA LEU A 139 -2.09 4.09 2.24
C LEU A 139 -1.70 3.16 3.40
N THR A 140 -1.29 1.93 3.12
CA THR A 140 -0.86 0.97 4.15
C THR A 140 0.39 1.44 4.88
N ALA A 141 1.41 1.92 4.15
CA ALA A 141 2.66 2.39 4.73
C ALA A 141 2.46 3.56 5.71
N LEU A 142 1.58 4.51 5.38
CA LEU A 142 1.26 5.66 6.24
C LEU A 142 0.29 5.30 7.37
N SER A 143 -0.70 4.45 7.08
CA SER A 143 -1.65 3.98 8.11
C SER A 143 -0.96 3.24 9.25
N ALA A 144 0.15 2.56 8.97
CA ALA A 144 0.97 1.89 9.98
C ALA A 144 1.34 2.80 11.15
N TYR A 145 1.69 4.06 10.88
CA TYR A 145 2.03 5.04 11.92
C TYR A 145 0.82 5.45 12.74
N THR A 146 -0.29 5.83 12.10
CA THR A 146 -1.51 6.24 12.80
C THR A 146 -2.11 5.10 13.61
N THR A 147 -2.04 3.86 13.12
CA THR A 147 -2.46 2.65 13.84
C THR A 147 -1.74 2.51 15.19
N ILE A 148 -0.44 2.78 15.22
CA ILE A 148 0.38 2.74 16.45
C ILE A 148 0.47 4.10 17.17
N GLY A 149 -0.46 5.02 16.87
CA GLY A 149 -0.57 6.31 17.54
C GLY A 149 0.59 7.27 17.26
N LEU A 150 1.22 7.17 16.10
CA LEU A 150 2.23 8.11 15.62
C LEU A 150 1.62 9.05 14.55
N PRO A 151 1.54 10.37 14.79
CA PRO A 151 1.05 11.34 13.81
C PRO A 151 1.92 11.42 12.55
N LEU A 152 1.30 11.64 11.38
CA LEU A 152 2.02 11.75 10.09
C LEU A 152 2.84 13.04 9.94
N ASP A 153 2.57 14.06 10.75
CA ASP A 153 3.35 15.29 10.86
C ASP A 153 4.54 15.17 11.82
N THR A 154 4.81 13.98 12.35
CA THR A 154 6.01 13.72 13.15
C THR A 154 7.27 14.07 12.37
N LYS A 155 8.23 14.70 13.06
CA LYS A 155 9.54 15.10 12.56
C LYS A 155 10.58 14.86 13.64
N PHE A 156 11.06 13.63 13.75
CA PHE A 156 12.19 13.31 14.61
C PHE A 156 13.44 14.01 14.12
N LYS A 157 14.25 14.46 15.07
CA LYS A 157 15.59 15.01 14.83
C LYS A 157 16.65 13.97 15.21
N PRO A 158 17.88 14.09 14.71
CA PRO A 158 18.97 13.17 15.07
C PRO A 158 19.18 13.04 16.59
N GLU A 159 18.93 14.10 17.36
CA GLU A 159 19.08 14.11 18.82
C GLU A 159 18.02 13.25 19.54
N ASP A 160 16.86 13.02 18.91
CA ASP A 160 15.79 12.17 19.46
C ASP A 160 16.19 10.69 19.41
N LYS A 161 17.14 10.33 18.54
CA LYS A 161 17.68 8.96 18.39
C LYS A 161 16.62 7.89 18.11
N GLU A 162 15.49 8.27 17.52
CA GLU A 162 14.41 7.33 17.21
C GLU A 162 14.73 6.52 15.95
N ALA A 163 14.58 5.20 16.07
CA ALA A 163 14.78 4.27 14.97
C ALA A 163 13.54 3.41 14.72
N ILE A 164 13.42 2.95 13.48
CA ILE A 164 12.37 2.03 13.04
C ILE A 164 12.96 0.85 12.26
N LEU A 165 12.38 -0.33 12.48
CA LEU A 165 12.66 -1.54 11.71
C LEU A 165 11.53 -1.79 10.70
N ILE A 166 11.86 -1.80 9.42
CA ILE A 166 10.95 -2.19 8.34
C ILE A 166 11.28 -3.62 7.89
N TRP A 167 10.48 -4.60 8.33
CA TRP A 167 10.69 -5.98 7.92
C TRP A 167 9.97 -6.26 6.59
N GLY A 168 10.74 -6.50 5.53
CA GLY A 168 10.21 -6.68 4.17
C GLY A 168 10.29 -5.42 3.29
N GLY A 169 11.35 -4.63 3.43
CA GLY A 169 11.55 -3.33 2.75
C GLY A 169 11.54 -3.39 1.21
N SER A 170 11.77 -4.55 0.59
CA SER A 170 11.68 -4.69 -0.88
C SER A 170 10.27 -4.97 -1.41
N SER A 171 9.28 -5.12 -0.54
CA SER A 171 7.87 -5.29 -0.92
C SER A 171 7.24 -3.97 -1.38
N SER A 172 6.02 -4.02 -1.92
CA SER A 172 5.28 -2.82 -2.32
C SER A 172 5.08 -1.86 -1.14
N VAL A 173 4.42 -2.29 -0.08
CA VAL A 173 4.26 -1.50 1.15
C VAL A 173 5.61 -1.16 1.77
N GLY A 174 6.56 -2.10 1.82
CA GLY A 174 7.88 -1.89 2.43
C GLY A 174 8.70 -0.79 1.77
N SER A 175 8.62 -0.68 0.45
CA SER A 175 9.37 0.35 -0.27
C SER A 175 8.86 1.76 0.03
N PHE A 176 7.55 1.93 0.23
CA PHE A 176 7.00 3.19 0.70
C PHE A 176 7.22 3.38 2.19
N ALA A 177 7.16 2.33 3.01
CA ALA A 177 7.43 2.40 4.46
C ALA A 177 8.87 2.85 4.77
N VAL A 178 9.85 2.50 3.93
CA VAL A 178 11.21 3.03 4.04
C VAL A 178 11.23 4.54 3.75
N GLN A 179 10.64 4.96 2.63
CA GLN A 179 10.62 6.37 2.21
C GLN A 179 9.85 7.25 3.21
N THR A 180 8.69 6.79 3.69
CA THR A 180 7.90 7.50 4.71
C THR A 180 8.68 7.62 6.01
N ALA A 181 9.34 6.55 6.46
CA ALA A 181 10.13 6.58 7.69
C ALA A 181 11.24 7.63 7.64
N LYS A 182 11.93 7.76 6.50
CA LYS A 182 12.94 8.82 6.30
C LYS A 182 12.32 10.22 6.34
N SER A 183 11.14 10.41 5.73
CA SER A 183 10.43 11.69 5.77
C SER A 183 9.92 12.10 7.17
N LEU A 184 9.83 11.14 8.10
CA LEU A 184 9.48 11.37 9.51
C LEU A 184 10.72 11.58 10.39
N GLY A 185 11.93 11.45 9.85
CA GLY A 185 13.19 11.67 10.57
C GLY A 185 13.73 10.45 11.32
N PHE A 186 13.20 9.24 11.08
CA PHE A 186 13.74 8.04 11.69
C PHE A 186 15.15 7.68 11.17
N THR A 187 15.94 7.04 12.04
CA THR A 187 16.98 6.10 11.58
C THR A 187 16.30 4.81 11.12
N VAL A 188 16.52 4.40 9.88
CA VAL A 188 15.76 3.33 9.22
C VAL A 188 16.63 2.10 9.01
N TYR A 189 16.24 1.03 9.69
CA TYR A 189 16.74 -0.32 9.43
C TYR A 189 15.71 -1.08 8.63
N ALA A 190 16.13 -1.84 7.63
CA ALA A 190 15.21 -2.66 6.84
C ALA A 190 15.75 -4.06 6.59
N THR A 191 14.84 -4.99 6.32
CA THR A 191 15.20 -6.32 5.82
C THR A 191 14.72 -6.50 4.39
N ALA A 192 15.49 -7.20 3.58
CA ALA A 192 15.10 -7.60 2.22
C ALA A 192 15.80 -8.90 1.83
N GLY A 193 15.41 -9.55 0.74
CA GLY A 193 16.20 -10.67 0.23
C GLY A 193 17.51 -10.15 -0.37
N ALA A 194 18.60 -10.93 -0.28
CA ALA A 194 19.94 -10.54 -0.75
C ALA A 194 20.00 -9.77 -2.09
N LYS A 195 19.22 -10.20 -3.09
CA LYS A 195 19.19 -9.57 -4.43
C LYS A 195 18.60 -8.14 -4.46
N ASN A 196 17.91 -7.72 -3.40
CA ASN A 196 17.21 -6.44 -3.31
C ASN A 196 17.86 -5.48 -2.30
N LEU A 197 18.99 -5.84 -1.68
CA LEU A 197 19.62 -5.01 -0.64
C LEU A 197 20.00 -3.63 -1.18
N GLU A 198 20.72 -3.56 -2.31
CA GLU A 198 21.11 -2.28 -2.92
C GLU A 198 19.90 -1.45 -3.36
N TYR A 199 18.86 -2.11 -3.89
CA TYR A 199 17.61 -1.43 -4.23
C TYR A 199 16.97 -0.80 -2.98
N VAL A 200 16.80 -1.55 -1.90
CA VAL A 200 16.19 -1.01 -0.67
C VAL A 200 17.05 0.07 -0.04
N LYS A 201 18.38 -0.08 -0.11
CA LYS A 201 19.33 0.95 0.33
C LYS A 201 19.16 2.25 -0.47
N SER A 202 18.93 2.17 -1.78
CA SER A 202 18.69 3.34 -2.62
C SER A 202 17.42 4.13 -2.26
N LEU A 203 16.48 3.53 -1.52
CA LEU A 203 15.29 4.20 -1.00
C LEU A 203 15.56 5.04 0.27
N GLY A 204 16.80 5.01 0.78
CA GLY A 204 17.26 5.87 1.88
C GLY A 204 17.41 5.18 3.23
N THR A 205 17.51 3.84 3.30
CA THR A 205 17.79 3.17 4.58
C THR A 205 19.18 3.49 5.13
N ASP A 206 19.31 3.49 6.45
CA ASP A 206 20.60 3.65 7.14
C ASP A 206 21.36 2.32 7.20
N ALA A 207 20.64 1.20 7.29
CA ALA A 207 21.19 -0.13 7.01
C ALA A 207 20.10 -1.10 6.51
N VAL A 208 20.53 -2.07 5.71
CA VAL A 208 19.66 -3.13 5.17
C VAL A 208 20.30 -4.49 5.36
N PHE A 209 19.49 -5.49 5.72
CA PHE A 209 19.95 -6.83 6.07
C PHE A 209 19.23 -7.90 5.25
N ASP A 210 19.95 -8.98 4.92
CA ASP A 210 19.32 -10.15 4.32
C ASP A 210 18.49 -10.89 5.36
N TYR A 211 17.16 -10.92 5.19
CA TYR A 211 16.27 -11.58 6.14
C TYR A 211 16.51 -13.10 6.22
N LYS A 212 17.19 -13.70 5.23
CA LYS A 212 17.54 -15.12 5.23
C LYS A 212 18.82 -15.42 6.01
N SER A 213 19.58 -14.40 6.42
CA SER A 213 20.77 -14.62 7.24
C SER A 213 20.37 -15.25 8.57
N PRO A 214 21.02 -16.35 9.01
CA PRO A 214 20.71 -16.98 10.30
C PRO A 214 21.06 -16.07 11.48
N THR A 215 21.89 -15.04 11.27
CA THR A 215 22.29 -14.07 12.29
C THR A 215 21.55 -12.74 12.16
N VAL A 216 20.56 -12.60 11.26
CA VAL A 216 19.94 -11.31 10.94
C VAL A 216 19.46 -10.53 12.17
N VAL A 217 18.82 -11.22 13.13
CA VAL A 217 18.36 -10.59 14.38
C VAL A 217 19.51 -10.01 15.18
N LYS A 218 20.58 -10.80 15.36
CA LYS A 218 21.80 -10.38 16.08
C LYS A 218 22.50 -9.23 15.36
N ASP A 219 22.58 -9.29 14.04
CA ASP A 219 23.27 -8.29 13.22
C ASP A 219 22.55 -6.94 13.25
N ILE A 220 21.21 -6.94 13.17
CA ILE A 220 20.40 -5.73 13.34
C ILE A 220 20.59 -5.15 14.74
N ALA A 221 20.43 -5.98 15.78
CA ALA A 221 20.57 -5.51 17.17
C ALA A 221 21.96 -4.94 17.47
N ALA A 222 23.02 -5.59 16.94
CA ALA A 222 24.38 -5.09 17.07
C ALA A 222 24.56 -3.74 16.36
N LYS A 223 24.00 -3.56 15.16
CA LYS A 223 24.07 -2.29 14.43
C LYS A 223 23.34 -1.16 15.16
N VAL A 224 22.12 -1.43 15.66
CA VAL A 224 21.33 -0.47 16.44
C VAL A 224 22.12 -0.01 17.68
N LYS A 225 22.71 -0.94 18.42
CA LYS A 225 23.54 -0.65 19.60
C LYS A 225 24.78 0.17 19.22
N ALA A 226 25.44 -0.16 18.11
CA ALA A 226 26.61 0.56 17.62
C ALA A 226 26.30 2.00 17.19
N ASP A 227 25.12 2.22 16.59
CA ASP A 227 24.65 3.54 16.19
C ASP A 227 24.14 4.38 17.37
N GLY A 228 23.91 3.75 18.53
CA GLY A 228 23.47 4.43 19.74
C GLY A 228 22.07 5.01 19.65
N VAL A 229 21.19 4.37 18.86
CA VAL A 229 19.79 4.77 18.63
C VAL A 229 18.82 3.86 19.39
N LEU A 230 17.61 4.37 19.66
CA LEU A 230 16.53 3.64 20.30
C LEU A 230 15.61 3.01 19.23
N LEU A 231 15.67 1.69 19.11
CA LEU A 231 14.74 0.93 18.26
C LEU A 231 13.63 0.31 19.12
N ARG A 232 12.48 0.99 19.12
CA ARG A 232 11.23 0.56 19.79
C ARG A 232 10.01 0.56 18.87
N THR A 233 10.21 0.82 17.57
CA THR A 233 9.14 0.87 16.58
C THR A 233 9.47 -0.05 15.42
N ALA A 234 8.48 -0.80 14.95
CA ALA A 234 8.64 -1.64 13.77
C ALA A 234 7.39 -1.64 12.89
N HIS A 235 7.60 -1.90 11.60
CA HIS A 235 6.55 -2.23 10.65
C HIS A 235 6.88 -3.60 10.03
N THR A 236 6.09 -4.61 10.38
CA THR A 236 6.22 -5.97 9.85
C THR A 236 5.25 -6.15 8.70
N ILE A 237 5.78 -6.34 7.49
CA ILE A 237 4.98 -6.21 6.27
C ILE A 237 4.70 -7.56 5.61
N VAL A 238 5.58 -8.53 5.83
CA VAL A 238 5.52 -9.87 5.22
C VAL A 238 5.12 -10.90 6.26
N ASP A 239 4.48 -11.98 5.80
CA ASP A 239 4.09 -13.10 6.64
C ASP A 239 5.29 -13.74 7.34
N ASN A 240 5.04 -14.38 8.48
CA ASN A 240 6.02 -15.16 9.24
C ASN A 240 7.30 -14.40 9.66
N ALA A 241 7.21 -13.07 9.77
CA ALA A 241 8.31 -12.20 10.20
C ALA A 241 8.11 -11.59 11.60
N LEU A 242 6.91 -11.70 12.17
CA LEU A 242 6.61 -11.05 13.45
C LEU A 242 7.52 -11.52 14.58
N GLN A 243 7.78 -12.84 14.68
CA GLN A 243 8.67 -13.36 15.72
C GLN A 243 10.06 -12.73 15.64
N GLN A 244 10.68 -12.72 14.46
CA GLN A 244 12.02 -12.16 14.28
C GLN A 244 12.04 -10.64 14.51
N THR A 245 10.98 -9.91 14.13
CA THR A 245 10.82 -8.50 14.48
C THR A 245 10.83 -8.31 16.00
N LEU A 246 10.08 -9.13 16.75
CA LEU A 246 10.02 -9.07 18.21
C LEU A 246 11.35 -9.45 18.85
N ASP A 247 12.07 -10.43 18.30
CA ASP A 247 13.39 -10.82 18.79
C ASP A 247 14.40 -9.68 18.66
N VAL A 248 14.35 -8.90 17.57
CA VAL A 248 15.17 -7.67 17.45
C VAL A 248 14.76 -6.66 18.52
N LEU A 249 13.46 -6.38 18.67
CA LEU A 249 12.98 -5.39 19.63
C LEU A 249 13.31 -5.79 21.08
N LYS A 250 13.28 -7.08 21.42
CA LYS A 250 13.70 -7.59 22.73
C LYS A 250 15.14 -7.19 23.07
N GLU A 251 16.01 -7.15 22.06
CA GLU A 251 17.42 -6.80 22.22
C GLU A 251 17.70 -5.29 22.18
N THR A 252 16.77 -4.49 21.65
CA THR A 252 17.03 -3.06 21.34
C THR A 252 16.14 -2.06 22.07
N LYS A 253 14.93 -2.46 22.50
CA LYS A 253 13.97 -1.52 23.11
C LYS A 253 14.28 -1.19 24.57
N GLY A 254 15.13 -1.98 25.23
CA GLY A 254 15.37 -1.87 26.68
C GLY A 254 14.06 -1.97 27.47
N ASP A 255 13.89 -1.08 28.46
CA ASP A 255 12.67 -1.01 29.27
C ASP A 255 11.54 -0.19 28.62
N HIS A 256 11.77 0.41 27.45
CA HIS A 256 10.79 1.26 26.80
C HIS A 256 9.60 0.46 26.24
N PRO A 257 8.39 1.05 26.23
CA PRO A 257 7.27 0.48 25.50
C PRO A 257 7.59 0.48 24.00
N ALA A 258 7.37 -0.65 23.34
CA ALA A 258 7.53 -0.78 21.89
C ALA A 258 6.18 -0.86 21.17
N ARG A 259 6.20 -0.55 19.87
CA ARG A 259 5.02 -0.55 19.01
C ARG A 259 5.34 -1.20 17.67
N VAL A 260 4.49 -2.14 17.24
CA VAL A 260 4.62 -2.85 15.97
C VAL A 260 3.34 -2.69 15.17
N ALA A 261 3.46 -2.04 14.01
CA ALA A 261 2.45 -2.12 12.98
C ALA A 261 2.66 -3.42 12.19
N HIS A 262 1.61 -4.20 11.97
CA HIS A 262 1.66 -5.49 11.28
C HIS A 262 0.70 -5.46 10.09
N ALA A 263 1.21 -5.58 8.86
CA ALA A 263 0.41 -5.49 7.65
C ALA A 263 -0.37 -6.78 7.33
N PRO A 264 0.16 -8.00 7.57
CA PRO A 264 -0.65 -9.21 7.45
C PRO A 264 -1.68 -9.32 8.58
N LEU A 265 -2.76 -10.07 8.38
CA LEU A 265 -3.68 -10.38 9.47
C LEU A 265 -2.93 -11.12 10.59
N LEU A 266 -3.14 -10.67 11.84
CA LEU A 266 -2.54 -11.31 13.00
C LEU A 266 -3.28 -12.64 13.27
N PRO A 267 -2.58 -13.79 13.36
CA PRO A 267 -3.21 -15.03 13.77
C PRO A 267 -3.59 -14.98 15.24
N GLU A 268 -4.57 -15.81 15.66
CA GLU A 268 -5.02 -15.88 17.07
C GLU A 268 -3.87 -16.18 18.05
N ASN A 269 -2.88 -16.96 17.61
CA ASN A 269 -1.69 -17.34 18.37
C ASN A 269 -0.45 -16.53 17.95
N ALA A 270 -0.63 -15.28 17.51
CA ALA A 270 0.49 -14.41 17.17
C ALA A 270 1.47 -14.28 18.35
N PRO A 271 2.79 -14.31 18.09
CA PRO A 271 3.78 -14.11 19.14
C PRO A 271 3.65 -12.71 19.74
N SER A 272 4.00 -12.60 21.02
CA SER A 272 3.97 -11.37 21.80
C SER A 272 5.32 -11.09 22.47
N LEU A 273 5.50 -9.86 22.92
CA LEU A 273 6.66 -9.42 23.67
C LEU A 273 6.19 -8.47 24.79
N ASP A 274 6.73 -8.64 25.99
CA ASP A 274 6.36 -7.81 27.14
C ASP A 274 6.57 -6.32 26.85
N ASN A 275 5.64 -5.49 27.35
CA ASN A 275 5.63 -4.04 27.12
C ASN A 275 5.74 -3.67 25.63
N THR A 276 5.03 -4.39 24.77
CA THR A 276 4.99 -4.17 23.32
C THR A 276 3.56 -4.25 22.80
N GLU A 277 3.12 -3.19 22.13
CA GLU A 277 1.83 -3.15 21.43
C GLU A 277 2.02 -3.63 19.99
N ILE A 278 1.19 -4.58 19.54
CA ILE A 278 1.20 -5.10 18.17
C ILE A 278 -0.20 -4.88 17.60
N LYS A 279 -0.29 -4.18 16.46
CA LYS A 279 -1.57 -3.83 15.84
C LYS A 279 -1.58 -4.16 14.37
N PHE A 280 -2.68 -4.76 13.91
CA PHE A 280 -2.98 -4.89 12.50
C PHE A 280 -3.13 -3.50 11.88
N THR A 281 -2.42 -3.27 10.78
CA THR A 281 -2.41 -1.98 10.08
C THR A 281 -3.75 -1.79 9.40
N TYR A 282 -4.44 -0.73 9.77
CA TYR A 282 -5.75 -0.41 9.23
C TYR A 282 -5.96 1.10 9.20
N PRO A 283 -6.54 1.67 8.12
CA PRO A 283 -6.92 3.08 8.12
C PRO A 283 -8.00 3.36 9.18
N PRO A 284 -8.22 4.62 9.57
CA PRO A 284 -9.30 4.97 10.49
C PRO A 284 -10.66 4.43 10.04
N THR A 285 -11.48 3.98 10.99
CA THR A 285 -12.80 3.37 10.72
C THR A 285 -13.91 4.40 10.60
N SER A 286 -13.81 5.52 11.32
CA SER A 286 -14.71 6.67 11.16
C SER A 286 -14.60 7.25 9.74
N PRO A 287 -15.71 7.44 8.99
CA PRO A 287 -15.67 8.00 7.64
C PRO A 287 -14.92 9.33 7.55
N ASP A 288 -15.14 10.26 8.49
CA ASP A 288 -14.52 11.58 8.46
C ASP A 288 -13.01 11.50 8.71
N GLU A 289 -12.59 10.69 9.69
CA GLU A 289 -11.17 10.49 9.97
C GLU A 289 -10.47 9.76 8.82
N ARG A 290 -11.16 8.79 8.20
CA ARG A 290 -10.66 8.05 7.06
C ARG A 290 -10.43 8.95 5.86
N ASN A 291 -11.37 9.83 5.53
CA ASN A 291 -11.23 10.76 4.41
C ASN A 291 -10.08 11.76 4.67
N LYS A 292 -9.97 12.29 5.89
CA LYS A 292 -8.84 13.16 6.29
C LYS A 292 -7.50 12.42 6.19
N HIS A 293 -7.45 11.16 6.61
CA HIS A 293 -6.25 10.34 6.53
C HIS A 293 -5.87 10.04 5.08
N LEU A 294 -6.84 9.67 4.26
CA LEU A 294 -6.65 9.44 2.83
C LEU A 294 -6.10 10.69 2.15
N TYR A 295 -6.69 11.86 2.41
CA TYR A 295 -6.21 13.15 1.90
C TYR A 295 -4.76 13.42 2.32
N LYS A 296 -4.42 13.24 3.61
CA LYS A 296 -3.03 13.41 4.09
C LYS A 296 -2.06 12.47 3.40
N CYS A 297 -2.48 11.23 3.12
CA CYS A 297 -1.61 10.26 2.45
C CYS A 297 -1.34 10.63 0.99
N PHE A 298 -2.38 11.00 0.26
CA PHE A 298 -2.31 11.25 -1.18
C PHE A 298 -1.91 12.69 -1.48
N HIS A 299 -2.72 13.66 -1.06
CA HIS A 299 -2.51 15.07 -1.35
C HIS A 299 -1.41 15.71 -0.51
N GLY A 300 -1.14 15.17 0.69
CA GLY A 300 -0.02 15.60 1.51
C GLY A 300 1.27 14.88 1.14
N TRP A 301 1.41 13.63 1.57
CA TRP A 301 2.70 12.94 1.47
C TRP A 301 3.09 12.52 0.04
N LEU A 302 2.19 11.85 -0.68
CA LEU A 302 2.53 11.27 -1.99
C LEU A 302 2.70 12.34 -3.07
N LYS A 303 1.74 13.25 -3.20
CA LYS A 303 1.76 14.34 -4.19
C LYS A 303 3.00 15.23 -4.02
N ASP A 304 3.22 15.74 -2.81
CA ASP A 304 4.34 16.64 -2.53
C ASP A 304 5.67 15.89 -2.65
N GLY A 305 5.72 14.64 -2.19
CA GLY A 305 6.90 13.79 -2.27
C GLY A 305 7.33 13.46 -3.70
N LEU A 306 6.37 13.15 -4.57
CA LEU A 306 6.63 12.93 -6.00
C LEU A 306 7.09 14.22 -6.68
N ALA A 307 6.44 15.35 -6.38
CA ALA A 307 6.80 16.65 -6.95
C ALA A 307 8.21 17.11 -6.53
N ALA A 308 8.59 16.83 -5.27
CA ALA A 308 9.92 17.16 -4.75
C ALA A 308 11.00 16.12 -5.13
N GLY A 309 10.62 14.97 -5.70
CA GLY A 309 11.53 13.85 -5.96
C GLY A 309 12.02 13.13 -4.70
N SER A 310 11.47 13.44 -3.52
CA SER A 310 11.78 12.75 -2.27
C SER A 310 11.05 11.42 -2.11
N VAL A 311 10.03 11.18 -2.95
CA VAL A 311 9.34 9.90 -3.11
C VAL A 311 9.48 9.46 -4.56
N VAL A 312 9.83 8.20 -4.76
CA VAL A 312 9.94 7.57 -6.08
C VAL A 312 8.98 6.38 -6.19
N PRO A 313 8.34 6.17 -7.36
CA PRO A 313 7.52 4.99 -7.59
C PRO A 313 8.30 3.71 -7.33
N SER A 314 7.75 2.84 -6.48
CA SER A 314 8.45 1.68 -5.95
C SER A 314 7.49 0.55 -5.59
N PRO A 315 7.91 -0.73 -5.69
CA PRO A 315 9.10 -1.25 -6.37
C PRO A 315 8.93 -1.25 -7.88
N ARG A 316 9.85 -1.91 -8.61
CA ARG A 316 9.75 -2.03 -10.07
C ARG A 316 8.42 -2.64 -10.51
N VAL A 317 7.93 -2.19 -11.65
CA VAL A 317 6.73 -2.74 -12.29
C VAL A 317 7.05 -4.11 -12.92
N GLN A 318 6.18 -5.09 -12.71
CA GLN A 318 6.12 -6.31 -13.52
C GLN A 318 4.79 -6.36 -14.28
N VAL A 319 4.85 -6.07 -15.58
CA VAL A 319 3.66 -6.07 -16.44
C VAL A 319 3.26 -7.50 -16.82
N VAL A 320 1.98 -7.81 -16.65
CA VAL A 320 1.32 -9.00 -17.20
C VAL A 320 0.46 -8.57 -18.39
N PRO A 321 0.67 -9.13 -19.59
CA PRO A 321 -0.08 -8.74 -20.78
C PRO A 321 -1.52 -9.24 -20.73
N GLY A 322 -2.39 -8.62 -21.54
CA GLY A 322 -3.78 -9.06 -21.75
C GLY A 322 -4.85 -8.17 -21.13
N GLY A 323 -4.49 -6.99 -20.62
CA GLY A 323 -5.42 -6.05 -20.01
C GLY A 323 -6.25 -6.69 -18.90
N ILE A 324 -7.54 -6.36 -18.85
CA ILE A 324 -8.49 -6.90 -17.87
C ILE A 324 -8.53 -8.44 -17.92
N SER A 325 -8.46 -9.05 -19.10
CA SER A 325 -8.41 -10.52 -19.23
C SER A 325 -7.13 -11.14 -18.63
N GLY A 326 -6.08 -10.33 -18.45
CA GLY A 326 -4.82 -10.73 -17.81
C GLY A 326 -4.87 -10.80 -16.28
N LEU A 327 -5.93 -10.33 -15.62
CA LEU A 327 -5.98 -10.21 -14.16
C LEU A 327 -5.87 -11.55 -13.43
N ASN A 328 -6.48 -12.63 -13.92
CA ASN A 328 -6.30 -13.96 -13.32
C ASN A 328 -4.82 -14.37 -13.31
N LYS A 329 -4.13 -14.18 -14.43
CA LYS A 329 -2.69 -14.47 -14.53
C LYS A 329 -1.87 -13.56 -13.61
N ALA A 330 -2.21 -12.28 -13.50
CA ALA A 330 -1.54 -11.35 -12.60
C ALA A 330 -1.67 -11.78 -11.13
N LEU A 331 -2.88 -12.16 -10.70
CA LEU A 331 -3.15 -12.66 -9.36
C LEU A 331 -2.39 -13.98 -9.09
N ASP A 332 -2.36 -14.90 -10.04
CA ASP A 332 -1.65 -16.18 -9.89
C ASP A 332 -0.13 -15.99 -9.83
N VAL A 333 0.42 -15.06 -10.62
CA VAL A 333 1.84 -14.66 -10.54
C VAL A 333 2.16 -14.08 -9.17
N LEU A 334 1.32 -13.18 -8.66
CA LEU A 334 1.52 -12.59 -7.33
C LEU A 334 1.45 -13.66 -6.23
N LYS A 335 0.44 -14.54 -6.28
CA LYS A 335 0.22 -15.62 -5.32
C LYS A 335 1.36 -16.64 -5.31
N ALA A 336 1.96 -16.93 -6.47
CA ALA A 336 3.15 -17.80 -6.57
C ALA A 336 4.40 -17.20 -5.92
N GLY A 337 4.38 -15.89 -5.61
CA GLY A 337 5.45 -15.17 -4.97
C GLY A 337 6.26 -14.33 -5.95
N VAL A 338 6.46 -13.06 -5.58
CA VAL A 338 7.28 -12.09 -6.33
C VAL A 338 8.32 -11.47 -5.40
N SER A 339 9.31 -10.79 -5.97
CA SER A 339 10.39 -10.20 -5.18
C SER A 339 10.94 -8.94 -5.81
N GLY A 340 10.80 -7.82 -5.10
CA GLY A 340 11.29 -6.51 -5.55
C GLY A 340 10.51 -5.96 -6.75
N VAL A 341 9.26 -6.37 -6.92
CA VAL A 341 8.35 -5.95 -7.99
C VAL A 341 6.90 -5.89 -7.51
N LYS A 342 6.08 -5.08 -8.17
CA LYS A 342 4.61 -5.05 -8.04
C LYS A 342 4.00 -5.42 -9.39
N VAL A 343 3.04 -6.33 -9.38
CA VAL A 343 2.44 -6.89 -10.60
C VAL A 343 1.33 -5.98 -11.09
N VAL A 344 1.34 -5.68 -12.39
CA VAL A 344 0.41 -4.72 -13.04
C VAL A 344 -0.13 -5.31 -14.35
N VAL A 345 -1.35 -4.97 -14.71
CA VAL A 345 -1.88 -5.15 -16.08
C VAL A 345 -2.11 -3.78 -16.72
N SER A 346 -1.69 -3.62 -17.98
CA SER A 346 -1.94 -2.42 -18.79
C SER A 346 -3.24 -2.56 -19.57
N CYS A 347 -4.13 -1.57 -19.48
CA CYS A 347 -5.51 -1.61 -19.96
C CYS A 347 -5.78 -0.62 -21.10
#